data_AF-A0A2H6ESD9-F1
#
_entry.id   AF-A0A2H6ESD9-F1
#
_cell.length_a   1.000
_cell.length_b   1.000
_cell.length_c   1.000
_cell.angle_alpha   90.00
_cell.angle_beta   90.00
_cell.angle_gamma   90.00
#
_symmetry.space_group_name_H-M   'P 1'
#
loop_
_entity.id
_entity.type
_entity.pdbx_description
1 polymer ?
#
loop_
_entity_poly.entity_id
_entity_poly.type
_entity_poly.pdbx_seq_one_letter_code
_entity_poly.pdbx_strand_id
1 'polypeptide(L)'
;MDENLIYTSESTYKNLWQTYKIFDDHLEFDTIYGKINIPFDAIESIEVQDSDVKDLLKGDLKLKEFKPALKLDWANFQEHVVLDKIEGFCKRFLFTPQNPVEFKNVLQSALKKYWKNQLIL
;
A
#
# COMPACT_ATOMS: atom_id res chain seq x y z
N MET A 1 14.33 -9.31 16.31
CA MET A 1 14.61 -8.93 14.92
C MET A 1 13.69 -9.83 14.12
N ASP A 2 12.68 -9.28 13.46
CA ASP A 2 11.68 -10.11 12.79
C ASP A 2 12.33 -10.79 11.60
N GLU A 3 12.49 -12.11 11.67
CA GLU A 3 13.29 -12.91 10.72
C GLU A 3 12.78 -12.84 9.28
N ASN A 4 11.56 -12.34 9.08
CA ASN A 4 10.85 -12.28 7.81
C ASN A 4 10.66 -10.86 7.26
N LEU A 5 11.17 -9.84 7.95
CA LEU A 5 11.00 -8.44 7.54
C LEU A 5 11.88 -8.12 6.33
N ILE A 6 11.26 -7.72 5.22
CA ILE A 6 11.94 -7.34 3.97
C ILE A 6 12.19 -5.84 3.91
N TYR A 7 11.21 -5.03 4.32
CA TYR A 7 11.28 -3.58 4.19
C TYR A 7 10.40 -2.87 5.21
N THR A 8 10.86 -1.69 5.64
CA THR A 8 10.09 -0.80 6.52
C THR A 8 10.08 0.60 5.92
N SER A 9 8.88 1.14 5.71
CA SER A 9 8.66 2.57 5.52
C SER A 9 8.43 3.20 6.89
N GLU A 10 9.46 3.89 7.38
CA GLU A 10 9.44 4.53 8.71
C GLU A 10 8.37 5.61 8.85
N SER A 11 7.94 5.83 10.09
CA SER A 11 6.94 6.84 10.43
C SER A 11 7.42 8.26 10.11
N THR A 12 6.55 9.07 9.52
CA THR A 12 6.79 10.48 9.21
C THR A 12 5.55 11.31 9.47
N TYR A 13 5.68 12.63 9.52
CA TYR A 13 4.50 13.50 9.59
C TYR A 13 3.60 13.37 8.34
N LYS A 14 4.15 12.94 7.20
CA LYS A 14 3.44 12.78 5.93
C LYS A 14 2.45 11.61 5.95
N ASN A 15 2.84 10.51 6.60
CA ASN A 15 2.01 9.32 6.77
C ASN A 15 1.29 9.30 8.12
N LEU A 16 1.11 10.46 8.75
CA LEU A 16 0.46 10.60 10.07
C LEU A 16 1.03 9.66 11.13
N TRP A 17 2.37 9.54 11.17
CA TRP A 17 3.12 8.67 12.08
C TRP A 17 2.83 7.17 11.94
N GLN A 18 2.31 6.74 10.80
CA GLN A 18 2.08 5.32 10.53
C GLN A 18 3.35 4.65 10.02
N THR A 19 3.48 3.35 10.25
CA THR A 19 4.60 2.56 9.73
C THR A 19 4.05 1.46 8.82
N TYR A 20 4.67 1.28 7.65
CA TYR A 20 4.28 0.26 6.68
C TYR A 20 5.42 -0.72 6.48
N LYS A 21 5.18 -2.00 6.73
CA LYS A 21 6.17 -3.06 6.69
C LYS A 21 5.79 -4.11 5.65
N ILE A 22 6.81 -4.64 4.99
CA ILE A 22 6.70 -5.74 4.03
C ILE A 22 7.41 -6.93 4.64
N PHE A 23 6.68 -8.01 4.87
CA PHE A 23 7.20 -9.32 5.24
C PHE A 23 7.26 -10.23 4.02
N ASP A 24 7.69 -11.47 4.19
CA ASP A 24 7.81 -12.44 3.09
C ASP A 24 6.48 -13.09 2.66
N ASP A 25 5.45 -12.98 3.49
CA ASP A 25 4.11 -13.54 3.28
C ASP A 25 2.96 -12.52 3.43
N HIS A 26 3.20 -11.37 4.06
CA HIS A 26 2.16 -10.37 4.30
C HIS A 26 2.69 -8.92 4.36
N LEU A 27 1.76 -7.97 4.34
CA LEU A 27 1.99 -6.56 4.69
C LEU A 27 1.47 -6.28 6.09
N GLU A 28 2.15 -5.40 6.79
CA GLU A 28 1.75 -4.96 8.12
C GLU A 28 1.73 -3.44 8.19
N PHE A 29 0.55 -2.88 8.49
CA PHE A 29 0.35 -1.44 8.66
C PHE A 29 0.13 -1.16 10.14
N ASP A 30 1.11 -0.53 10.76
CA ASP A 30 1.00 0.00 12.11
C ASP A 30 0.33 1.38 12.01
N THR A 31 -1.00 1.38 12.17
CA THR A 31 -1.81 2.61 12.11
C THR A 31 -2.17 3.10 13.51
N ILE A 32 -2.56 4.37 13.63
CA ILE A 32 -3.04 4.94 14.90
C ILE A 32 -4.34 4.26 15.43
N TYR A 33 -5.06 3.53 14.57
CA TYR A 33 -6.28 2.80 14.91
C TYR A 33 -6.03 1.32 15.20
N GLY A 34 -4.76 0.90 15.19
CA GLY A 34 -4.33 -0.48 15.37
C GLY A 34 -3.57 -1.04 14.18
N LYS A 35 -3.15 -2.29 14.33
CA LYS A 35 -2.35 -3.01 13.33
C LYS A 35 -3.26 -3.67 12.31
N ILE A 36 -3.00 -3.44 11.02
CA ILE A 36 -3.68 -4.09 9.91
C ILE A 36 -2.70 -5.04 9.25
N ASN A 37 -3.10 -6.30 9.12
CA ASN A 37 -2.33 -7.32 8.43
C ASN A 37 -3.02 -7.67 7.10
N ILE A 38 -2.28 -7.61 5.98
CA ILE A 38 -2.78 -7.94 4.65
C ILE A 38 -1.91 -9.07 4.07
N PRO A 39 -2.41 -10.31 4.11
CA PRO A 39 -1.77 -11.44 3.44
C PRO A 39 -1.55 -11.21 1.93
N PHE A 40 -0.46 -11.74 1.38
CA PHE A 40 -0.11 -11.57 -0.03
C PHE A 40 -1.11 -12.21 -1.01
N ASP A 41 -1.75 -13.31 -0.62
CA ASP A 41 -2.81 -13.95 -1.38
C ASP A 41 -4.09 -13.11 -1.48
N ALA A 42 -4.26 -12.13 -0.59
CA ALA A 42 -5.38 -11.20 -0.64
C ALA A 42 -5.11 -9.97 -1.54
N ILE A 43 -3.88 -9.77 -2.03
CA ILE A 43 -3.50 -8.60 -2.84
C ILE A 43 -3.85 -8.85 -4.31
N GLU A 44 -4.69 -7.99 -4.87
CA GLU A 44 -5.07 -8.01 -6.29
C GLU A 44 -4.09 -7.17 -7.13
N SER A 45 -3.82 -5.93 -6.72
CA SER A 45 -2.93 -5.03 -7.44
C SER A 45 -2.27 -4.01 -6.52
N ILE A 46 -1.13 -3.50 -6.97
CA ILE A 46 -0.43 -2.37 -6.34
C ILE A 46 0.01 -1.36 -7.41
N GLU A 47 -0.39 -0.11 -7.18
CA GLU A 47 -0.08 1.02 -8.06
C GLU A 47 0.48 2.19 -7.26
N VAL A 48 1.25 3.04 -7.93
CA VAL A 48 1.68 4.33 -7.38
C VAL A 48 0.91 5.38 -8.15
N GLN A 49 0.22 6.25 -7.43
CA GLN A 49 -0.57 7.33 -7.99
C GLN A 49 0.02 8.67 -7.58
N ASP A 50 0.04 9.61 -8.52
CA ASP A 50 0.42 11.00 -8.28
C ASP A 50 -0.62 11.70 -7.37
N SER A 51 -0.27 12.87 -6.85
CA SER A 51 -1.19 13.68 -6.01
C SER A 51 -2.46 14.07 -6.77
N ASP A 52 -3.62 13.66 -6.23
CA ASP A 52 -4.95 14.01 -6.78
C ASP A 52 -5.18 15.54 -6.83
N VAL A 53 -4.50 16.31 -5.96
CA VAL A 53 -4.58 17.77 -5.96
C VAL A 53 -4.01 18.39 -7.23
N LYS A 54 -2.98 17.79 -7.84
CA LYS A 54 -2.45 18.29 -9.12
C LYS A 54 -3.49 18.17 -10.23
N ASP A 55 -4.27 17.09 -10.22
CA ASP A 55 -5.30 16.83 -11.22
C ASP A 55 -6.57 17.65 -10.95
N LEU A 56 -6.91 17.86 -9.68
CA LEU A 56 -7.95 18.80 -9.25
C LEU A 56 -7.67 20.23 -9.73
N LEU A 57 -6.43 20.72 -9.55
CA LEU A 57 -6.02 22.06 -9.99
C LEU A 57 -6.00 22.22 -11.51
N LYS A 58 -5.84 21.12 -12.25
CA LYS A 58 -5.90 21.10 -13.73
C LYS A 58 -7.33 20.93 -14.26
N GLY A 59 -8.33 20.79 -13.38
CA GLY A 59 -9.72 20.60 -13.76
C GLY A 59 -10.05 19.20 -14.32
N ASP A 60 -9.12 18.24 -14.22
CA ASP A 60 -9.23 16.90 -14.80
C ASP A 60 -9.37 15.87 -13.67
N LEU A 61 -10.39 16.06 -12.82
CA LEU A 61 -10.76 15.12 -11.76
C LEU A 61 -11.23 13.82 -12.42
N LYS A 62 -10.29 12.89 -12.65
CA LYS A 62 -10.60 11.53 -13.08
C LYS A 62 -11.18 10.76 -11.91
N LEU A 63 -12.46 11.00 -11.62
CA LEU A 63 -13.29 10.11 -10.78
C LEU A 63 -13.62 8.80 -11.54
N LYS A 64 -12.65 8.25 -12.29
CA LYS A 64 -12.81 6.95 -12.94
C LYS A 64 -12.80 5.90 -11.83
N GLU A 65 -13.94 5.23 -11.69
CA GLU A 65 -14.12 4.05 -10.83
C GLU A 65 -13.97 4.35 -9.33
N PHE A 66 -14.96 5.06 -8.77
CA PHE A 66 -15.10 5.24 -7.32
C PHE A 66 -15.29 3.89 -6.61
N LYS A 67 -14.19 3.24 -6.25
CA LYS A 67 -14.18 2.10 -5.31
C LYS A 67 -14.12 2.67 -3.89
N PRO A 68 -14.95 2.18 -2.94
CA PRO A 68 -14.82 2.52 -1.53
C PRO A 68 -13.40 2.23 -1.06
N ALA A 69 -12.71 3.27 -0.58
CA ALA A 69 -11.29 3.23 -0.27
C ALA A 69 -11.02 3.70 1.16
N LEU A 70 -10.20 2.95 1.88
CA LEU A 70 -9.68 3.37 3.17
C LEU A 70 -8.38 4.15 2.95
N LYS A 71 -8.45 5.45 3.19
CA LYS A 71 -7.27 6.34 3.21
C LYS A 71 -6.67 6.26 4.59
N LEU A 72 -5.47 5.69 4.69
CA LEU A 72 -4.77 5.57 5.95
C LEU A 72 -4.11 6.90 6.33
N ASP A 73 -3.75 7.74 5.35
CA ASP A 73 -3.13 9.04 5.57
C ASP A 73 -3.57 10.09 4.53
N TRP A 74 -2.79 11.16 4.39
CA TRP A 74 -3.03 12.27 3.48
C TRP A 74 -2.71 11.96 2.00
N ALA A 75 -2.94 10.71 1.58
CA ALA A 75 -2.71 10.21 0.22
C ALA A 75 -3.16 11.16 -0.91
N ASN A 76 -4.29 11.86 -0.75
CA ASN A 76 -4.78 12.82 -1.77
C ASN A 76 -3.79 13.93 -2.11
N PHE A 77 -2.92 14.30 -1.17
CA PHE A 77 -2.05 15.46 -1.28
C PHE A 77 -0.64 15.09 -1.77
N GLN A 78 -0.30 13.81 -1.85
CA GLN A 78 1.05 13.33 -2.15
C GLN A 78 1.02 12.18 -3.15
N GLU A 79 2.18 11.88 -3.73
CA GLU A 79 2.36 10.61 -4.41
C GLU A 79 2.18 9.49 -3.38
N HIS A 80 1.35 8.50 -3.68
CA HIS A 80 0.93 7.49 -2.71
C HIS A 80 0.77 6.12 -3.38
N VAL A 81 0.67 5.09 -2.55
CA VAL A 81 0.40 3.72 -2.98
C VAL A 81 -1.10 3.45 -2.90
N VAL A 82 -1.63 2.86 -3.97
CA VAL A 82 -2.97 2.27 -4.02
C VAL A 82 -2.80 0.76 -4.01
N LEU A 83 -3.39 0.10 -3.01
CA LEU A 83 -3.44 -1.36 -2.90
C LEU A 83 -4.89 -1.82 -2.98
N ASP A 84 -5.19 -2.63 -3.99
CA ASP A 84 -6.47 -3.30 -4.11
C ASP A 84 -6.36 -4.75 -3.59
N LYS A 85 -7.39 -5.17 -2.87
CA LYS A 85 -7.58 -6.54 -2.39
C LYS A 85 -8.66 -7.24 -3.20
N ILE A 86 -8.47 -8.54 -3.38
CA ILE A 86 -9.43 -9.43 -4.07
C ILE A 86 -10.79 -9.39 -3.34
N GLU A 87 -10.76 -9.53 -2.02
CA GLU A 87 -11.94 -9.65 -1.17
C GLU A 87 -11.81 -8.96 0.20
N GLY A 88 -12.94 -8.90 0.93
CA GLY A 88 -13.06 -8.26 2.23
C GLY A 88 -13.89 -6.97 2.21
N PHE A 89 -14.18 -6.44 3.40
CA PHE A 89 -14.99 -5.22 3.59
C PHE A 89 -14.29 -3.95 3.09
N CYS A 90 -12.99 -3.84 3.34
CA CYS A 90 -12.12 -2.81 2.76
C CYS A 90 -11.33 -3.41 1.60
N LYS A 91 -11.73 -3.09 0.37
CA LYS A 91 -11.10 -3.59 -0.85
C LYS A 91 -9.96 -2.73 -1.37
N ARG A 92 -9.85 -1.48 -0.92
CA ARG A 92 -8.85 -0.53 -1.42
C ARG A 92 -8.22 0.23 -0.27
N PHE A 93 -6.90 0.27 -0.22
CA PHE A 93 -6.10 1.01 0.73
C PHE A 93 -5.27 2.06 0.00
N LEU A 94 -5.33 3.30 0.48
CA LEU A 94 -4.50 4.41 0.01
C LEU A 94 -3.60 4.83 1.17
N PHE A 95 -2.29 4.83 0.93
CA PHE A 95 -1.30 5.15 1.96
C PHE A 95 -0.01 5.69 1.34
N THR A 96 0.74 6.46 2.11
CA THR A 96 1.87 7.27 1.66
C THR A 96 3.15 6.79 2.35
N PRO A 97 3.77 5.69 1.91
CA PRO A 97 5.07 5.30 2.45
C PRO A 97 6.12 6.37 2.15
N GLN A 98 7.25 6.35 2.85
CA GLN A 98 8.32 7.34 2.68
C GLN A 98 8.77 7.48 1.22
N ASN A 99 8.81 6.37 0.49
CA ASN A 99 9.10 6.30 -0.93
C ASN A 99 8.09 5.36 -1.61
N PRO A 100 7.00 5.88 -2.23
CA PRO A 100 5.97 5.08 -2.88
C PRO A 100 6.49 4.15 -3.96
N VAL A 101 7.40 4.64 -4.80
CA VAL A 101 7.98 3.86 -5.90
C VAL A 101 8.83 2.71 -5.38
N GLU A 102 9.70 2.97 -4.42
CA GLU A 102 10.54 1.94 -3.81
C GLU A 102 9.69 0.91 -3.06
N PHE A 103 8.73 1.34 -2.26
CA PHE A 103 7.80 0.46 -1.56
C PHE A 103 7.11 -0.51 -2.53
N LYS A 104 6.56 0.02 -3.65
CA LYS A 104 5.93 -0.78 -4.69
C LYS A 104 6.92 -1.79 -5.30
N ASN A 105 8.12 -1.36 -5.66
CA ASN A 105 9.10 -2.24 -6.30
C ASN A 105 9.53 -3.39 -5.37
N VAL A 106 9.69 -3.10 -4.08
CA VAL A 106 10.02 -4.12 -3.08
C VAL A 106 8.85 -5.08 -2.90
N LEU A 107 7.62 -4.58 -2.76
CA LEU A 107 6.44 -5.44 -2.61
C LEU A 107 6.23 -6.34 -3.83
N GLN A 108 6.36 -5.80 -5.05
CA GLN A 108 6.23 -6.58 -6.28
C GLN A 108 7.27 -7.70 -6.35
N SER A 109 8.50 -7.43 -5.91
CA SER A 109 9.56 -8.43 -5.84
C SER A 109 9.26 -9.51 -4.80
N ALA A 110 8.74 -9.12 -3.62
CA ALA A 110 8.31 -10.04 -2.57
C ALA A 110 7.15 -10.94 -3.03
N LEU A 111 6.11 -10.36 -3.63
CA LEU A 111 4.98 -11.09 -4.21
C LEU A 111 5.43 -12.11 -5.26
N LYS A 112 6.32 -11.73 -6.18
CA LYS A 112 6.87 -12.65 -7.19
C LYS A 112 7.57 -13.84 -6.56
N LYS A 113 8.35 -13.62 -5.50
CA LYS A 113 9.05 -14.67 -4.77
C LYS A 113 8.07 -15.58 -4.04
N TYR A 114 7.08 -15.00 -3.36
CA TYR A 114 6.03 -15.74 -2.66
C TYR A 114 5.28 -16.69 -3.60
N TRP A 115 4.75 -16.18 -4.72
CA TRP A 115 4.03 -16.99 -5.70
C TRP A 115 4.90 -18.05 -6.37
N LYS A 116 6.18 -17.74 -6.65
CA LYS A 116 7.13 -18.72 -7.18
C LYS A 116 7.31 -19.89 -6.20
N ASN A 117 7.40 -19.62 -4.90
CA ASN A 117 7.56 -20.67 -3.90
C ASN A 117 6.30 -21.52 -3.74
N GLN A 118 5.10 -20.93 -3.86
CA GLN A 118 3.82 -21.65 -3.80
C GLN A 118 3.59 -22.57 -5.01
N LEU A 119 4.15 -22.27 -6.18
CA LEU A 119 4.03 -23.10 -7.38
C LEU A 119 5.00 -24.29 -7.43
N ILE A 120 5.97 -24.34 -6.51
CA ILE A 120 6.99 -25.41 -6.44
C ILE A 120 6.62 -26.46 -5.37
N LEU A 121 5.57 -26.21 -4.59
CA LEU A 121 4.95 -27.14 -3.63
C LEU A 121 3.72 -27.82 -4.25
#